data_AF-Q05SS8-F1
#
_entry.id   AF-Q05SS8-F1
#
_cell.length_a   1.000
_cell.length_b   1.000
_cell.length_c   1.000
_cell.angle_alpha   90.00
_cell.angle_beta   90.00
_cell.angle_gamma   90.00
#
_symmetry.space_group_name_H-M   'P 1'
#
loop_
_entity.id
_entity.type
_entity.pdbx_description
1 polymer ?
#
loop_
_entity_poly.entity_id
_entity_poly.type
_entity_poly.pdbx_seq_one_letter_code
_entity_poly.pdbx_strand_id
1 'polypeptide(L)'
;MPEVETTNRASLSPDTVASKEQSQGLGFTAVMLSTFTTVFVAELGDKTQLATLLLSAQSGQPLLVFIGAAFALICSSLVGVLVGQWLSKILPPERLEQMAGVLMVGLGLWLGFQALQSLIQHSI
;
A
#
# COMPACT_ATOMS: atom_id res chain seq x y z
N MET A 1 42.92 -49.01 0.35
CA MET A 1 42.91 -47.87 1.28
C MET A 1 42.72 -46.60 0.47
N PRO A 2 41.66 -45.81 0.67
CA PRO A 2 41.56 -44.45 0.14
C PRO A 2 41.87 -43.43 1.26
N GLU A 3 42.83 -42.55 1.00
CA GLU A 3 43.21 -41.45 1.89
C GLU A 3 43.07 -40.15 1.09
N VAL A 4 41.97 -39.43 1.30
CA VAL A 4 41.81 -38.05 0.83
C VAL A 4 41.03 -37.29 1.89
N GLU A 5 41.74 -36.66 2.82
CA GLU A 5 41.19 -35.61 3.68
C GLU A 5 42.28 -34.58 3.99
N THR A 6 42.39 -33.53 3.18
CA THR A 6 42.97 -32.23 3.60
C THR A 6 42.58 -31.13 2.62
N THR A 7 41.39 -30.56 2.79
CA THR A 7 41.11 -29.13 2.56
C THR A 7 39.61 -28.94 2.75
N ASN A 8 39.22 -28.35 3.88
CA ASN A 8 38.60 -27.03 3.88
C ASN A 8 37.94 -26.78 5.25
N ARG A 9 38.72 -26.17 6.16
CA ARG A 9 38.21 -25.55 7.37
C ARG A 9 38.85 -24.18 7.54
N ALA A 10 38.21 -23.17 6.97
CA ALA A 10 38.25 -21.75 7.34
C ALA A 10 37.64 -20.97 6.15
N SER A 11 36.72 -20.01 6.29
CA SER A 11 36.40 -19.18 7.44
C SER A 11 35.23 -18.26 7.08
N LEU A 12 34.28 -18.18 7.99
CA LEU A 12 33.36 -17.08 8.30
C LEU A 12 32.64 -16.38 7.14
N SER A 13 31.38 -16.76 6.95
CA SER A 13 30.36 -15.89 6.37
C SER A 13 30.29 -14.56 7.14
N PRO A 14 30.32 -13.41 6.46
CA PRO A 14 30.23 -12.11 7.10
C PRO A 14 28.83 -11.90 7.67
N ASP A 15 28.77 -11.41 8.90
CA ASP A 15 27.59 -10.82 9.52
C ASP A 15 27.10 -9.60 8.71
N THR A 16 26.43 -9.82 7.57
CA THR A 16 25.77 -8.76 6.77
C THR A 16 24.85 -9.50 5.77
N VAL A 17 23.56 -9.69 6.00
CA VAL A 17 22.54 -8.68 6.30
C VAL A 17 21.46 -9.38 7.10
N ALA A 18 21.13 -8.78 8.24
CA ALA A 18 19.92 -9.02 8.97
C ALA A 18 18.70 -8.90 8.03
N SER A 19 18.13 -10.04 7.67
CA SER A 19 16.70 -10.17 7.41
C SER A 19 16.39 -11.61 7.73
N LYS A 20 16.09 -11.84 9.02
CA LYS A 20 15.42 -13.05 9.48
C LYS A 20 14.37 -13.42 8.43
N GLU A 21 14.64 -14.48 7.68
CA GLU A 21 13.61 -15.29 7.05
C GLU A 21 12.80 -15.93 8.18
N GLN A 22 11.94 -15.12 8.79
CA GLN A 22 10.89 -15.61 9.68
C GLN A 22 9.70 -16.04 8.81
N SER A 23 9.97 -16.94 7.87
CA SER A 23 8.95 -17.75 7.22
C SER A 23 8.77 -19.03 8.03
N GLN A 24 8.36 -18.87 9.29
CA GLN A 24 7.77 -19.95 10.07
C GLN A 24 6.28 -19.63 10.18
N GLY A 25 5.47 -20.42 9.46
CA GLY A 25 4.02 -20.33 9.33
C GLY A 25 3.38 -19.19 10.12
N LEU A 26 3.24 -18.03 9.47
CA LEU A 26 2.57 -16.88 10.05
C LEU A 26 1.13 -17.31 10.35
N GLY A 27 0.85 -17.60 11.63
CA GLY A 27 -0.51 -17.89 12.07
C GLY A 27 -1.45 -16.75 11.66
N PHE A 28 -2.74 -17.05 11.52
CA PHE A 28 -3.77 -16.09 11.09
C PHE A 28 -3.61 -14.69 11.72
N THR A 29 -3.30 -14.62 13.02
CA THR A 29 -3.02 -13.37 13.74
C THR A 29 -1.85 -12.57 13.17
N ALA A 30 -0.77 -13.23 12.75
CA ALA A 30 0.40 -12.56 12.22
C ALA A 30 0.16 -12.00 10.81
N VAL A 31 -0.63 -12.71 9.98
CA VAL A 31 -1.09 -12.20 8.68
C VAL A 31 -2.07 -11.02 8.88
N MET A 32 -3.02 -11.16 9.81
CA MET A 32 -4.00 -10.12 10.10
C MET A 32 -3.31 -8.85 10.62
N LEU A 33 -2.35 -8.99 11.52
CA LEU A 33 -1.61 -7.86 12.09
C LEU A 33 -0.67 -7.20 11.06
N SER A 34 0.01 -7.98 10.21
CA SER A 34 0.88 -7.41 9.16
C SER A 34 0.06 -6.67 8.12
N THR A 35 -0.99 -7.28 7.56
CA THR A 35 -1.87 -6.63 6.59
C THR A 35 -2.55 -5.40 7.20
N PHE A 36 -3.06 -5.49 8.43
CA PHE A 36 -3.63 -4.34 9.12
C PHE A 36 -2.62 -3.21 9.27
N THR A 37 -1.42 -3.49 9.77
CA THR A 37 -0.40 -2.46 10.01
C THR A 37 0.03 -1.82 8.69
N THR A 38 0.28 -2.62 7.65
CA THR A 38 0.68 -2.11 6.33
C THR A 38 -0.41 -1.23 5.73
N VAL A 39 -1.67 -1.69 5.72
CA VAL A 39 -2.79 -0.92 5.16
C VAL A 39 -3.08 0.31 6.03
N PHE A 40 -3.07 0.18 7.35
CA PHE A 40 -3.30 1.29 8.27
C PHE A 40 -2.26 2.39 8.10
N VAL A 41 -0.98 2.05 7.98
CA VAL A 41 0.09 3.04 7.74
C VAL A 41 -0.04 3.66 6.35
N ALA A 42 -0.41 2.88 5.33
CA ALA A 42 -0.63 3.39 3.98
C ALA A 42 -1.84 4.35 3.89
N GLU A 43 -2.88 4.11 4.69
CA GLU A 43 -4.13 4.87 4.69
C GLU A 43 -4.16 5.98 5.75
N LEU A 44 -3.23 6.02 6.70
CA LEU A 44 -3.23 6.99 7.80
C LEU A 44 -3.06 8.41 7.26
N GLY A 45 -4.10 9.23 7.45
CA GLY A 45 -4.08 10.61 6.99
C GLY A 45 -4.42 10.80 5.51
N ASP A 46 -5.09 9.83 4.87
CA ASP A 46 -5.65 10.06 3.54
C ASP A 46 -6.59 11.29 3.55
N LYS A 47 -6.65 11.97 2.40
CA LYS A 47 -7.52 13.13 2.18
C LYS A 47 -8.98 12.82 2.49
N THR A 48 -9.45 11.59 2.28
CA THR A 48 -10.82 11.22 2.68
C THR A 48 -11.03 11.20 4.20
N GLN A 49 -10.02 10.85 5.00
CA GLN A 49 -10.10 10.90 6.46
C GLN A 49 -10.20 12.34 6.98
N LEU A 50 -9.38 13.25 6.45
CA LEU A 50 -9.46 14.68 6.77
C LEU A 50 -10.78 15.30 6.30
N ALA A 51 -11.24 14.96 5.09
CA ALA A 51 -12.53 15.43 4.59
C ALA A 51 -13.69 14.95 5.47
N THR A 52 -13.68 13.69 5.90
CA THR A 52 -14.71 13.12 6.79
C THR A 52 -14.67 13.77 8.17
N LEU A 53 -13.47 14.00 8.72
CA LEU A 53 -13.29 14.68 10.00
C LEU A 53 -13.82 16.12 9.95
N LEU A 54 -13.46 16.88 8.91
CA LEU A 54 -13.92 18.26 8.72
C LEU A 54 -15.44 18.31 8.52
N LEU A 55 -15.99 17.41 7.71
CA LEU A 55 -17.43 17.31 7.48
C LEU A 55 -18.17 16.96 8.77
N SER A 56 -17.63 16.05 9.59
CA SER A 56 -18.17 15.70 10.90
C SER A 56 -18.11 16.88 11.87
N ALA A 57 -17.01 17.63 11.88
CA ALA A 57 -16.86 18.82 12.72
C ALA A 57 -17.82 19.95 12.32
N GLN A 58 -18.08 20.11 11.02
CA GLN A 58 -18.91 21.20 10.49
C GLN A 58 -20.42 20.90 10.58
N SER A 59 -20.83 19.64 10.42
CA SER A 59 -22.24 19.24 10.45
C SER A 59 -22.81 19.06 11.87
N GLY A 60 -21.96 18.91 12.89
CA GLY A 60 -22.37 18.64 14.27
C GLY A 60 -23.11 17.30 14.47
N GLN A 61 -23.16 16.45 13.42
CA GLN A 61 -23.88 15.17 13.41
C GLN A 61 -22.95 14.04 12.97
N PRO A 62 -22.05 13.57 13.87
CA PRO A 62 -21.00 12.61 13.52
C PRO A 62 -21.54 11.27 12.99
N LEU A 63 -22.70 10.82 13.49
CA LEU A 63 -23.32 9.57 13.03
C LEU A 63 -23.79 9.64 11.58
N LEU A 64 -24.36 10.78 11.14
CA LEU A 64 -24.82 10.93 9.77
C LEU A 64 -23.64 10.95 8.79
N VAL A 65 -22.55 11.65 9.18
CA VAL A 65 -21.32 11.69 8.39
C VAL A 65 -20.66 10.32 8.31
N PHE A 66 -20.64 9.57 9.40
CA PHE A 66 -20.13 8.20 9.40
C PHE A 66 -20.89 7.31 8.43
N ILE A 67 -22.23 7.31 8.47
CA ILE A 67 -23.06 6.51 7.57
C ILE A 67 -22.89 6.96 6.11
N GLY A 68 -22.85 8.27 5.87
CA GLY A 68 -22.63 8.82 4.52
C GLY A 68 -21.26 8.44 3.94
N ALA A 69 -20.20 8.57 4.73
CA ALA A 69 -18.85 8.20 4.33
C ALA A 69 -18.72 6.68 4.11
N ALA A 70 -19.30 5.87 4.99
CA ALA A 70 -19.34 4.41 4.84
C ALA A 70 -20.09 4.01 3.57
N PHE A 71 -21.24 4.62 3.29
CA PHE A 71 -22.00 4.38 2.08
C PHE A 71 -21.22 4.77 0.83
N ALA A 72 -20.58 5.94 0.82
CA ALA A 72 -19.73 6.40 -0.27
C ALA A 72 -18.56 5.44 -0.53
N LEU A 73 -17.91 4.93 0.52
CA LEU A 73 -16.82 3.96 0.41
C LEU A 73 -17.31 2.65 -0.21
N ILE A 74 -18.46 2.13 0.23
CA ILE A 74 -19.07 0.90 -0.33
C ILE A 74 -19.39 1.09 -1.81
N CYS A 75 -20.03 2.21 -2.18
CA CYS A 75 -20.35 2.52 -3.57
C CYS A 75 -19.09 2.64 -4.44
N SER A 76 -18.08 3.37 -3.95
CA SER A 76 -16.80 3.54 -4.65
C SER A 76 -16.10 2.19 -4.88
N SER A 77 -16.05 1.37 -3.83
CA SER A 77 -15.45 0.03 -3.88
C SER A 77 -16.20 -0.88 -4.84
N LEU A 78 -17.54 -0.84 -4.83
CA LEU A 78 -18.37 -1.62 -5.74
C LEU A 78 -18.10 -1.26 -7.20
N VAL A 79 -18.03 0.05 -7.52
CA VAL A 79 -17.68 0.52 -8.86
C VAL A 79 -16.27 0.06 -9.24
N GLY A 80 -15.30 0.21 -8.35
CA GLY A 80 -13.92 -0.24 -8.56
C GLY A 80 -13.83 -1.74 -8.85
N VAL A 81 -14.55 -2.57 -8.09
CA VAL A 81 -14.58 -4.03 -8.30
C VAL A 81 -15.27 -4.39 -9.61
N LEU A 82 -16.39 -3.76 -9.96
CA LEU A 82 -17.10 -4.03 -11.23
C LEU A 82 -16.24 -3.67 -12.44
N VAL A 83 -15.62 -2.49 -12.42
CA VAL A 83 -14.70 -2.05 -13.47
C VAL A 83 -13.47 -2.95 -13.53
N GLY A 84 -12.88 -3.28 -12.38
CA GLY A 84 -11.74 -4.19 -12.29
C GLY A 84 -12.06 -5.57 -12.85
N GLN A 85 -13.20 -6.16 -12.47
CA GLN A 85 -13.65 -7.45 -12.99
C GLN A 85 -13.89 -7.42 -14.49
N TRP A 86 -14.47 -6.33 -15.02
CA TRP A 86 -14.66 -6.17 -16.46
C TRP A 86 -13.31 -6.08 -17.17
N LEU A 87 -12.38 -5.29 -16.65
CA LEU A 87 -11.05 -5.10 -17.21
C LEU A 87 -10.22 -6.39 -17.22
N SER A 88 -10.29 -7.18 -16.14
CA SER A 88 -9.60 -8.48 -16.02
C SER A 88 -10.09 -9.55 -17.00
N LYS A 89 -11.29 -9.38 -17.61
CA LYS A 89 -11.76 -10.28 -18.67
C LYS A 89 -11.15 -9.97 -20.04
N ILE A 90 -10.66 -8.76 -20.21
CA ILE A 90 -10.23 -8.22 -21.52
C ILE A 90 -8.70 -8.17 -21.60
N LEU A 91 -8.03 -7.92 -20.48
CA LEU A 91 -6.59 -7.75 -20.39
C LEU A 91 -5.94 -8.90 -19.60
N PRO A 92 -4.76 -9.38 -20.05
CA PRO A 92 -3.97 -10.31 -19.26
C PRO A 92 -3.46 -9.63 -17.97
N PRO A 93 -3.35 -10.39 -16.86
CA PRO A 93 -3.07 -9.84 -15.53
C PRO A 93 -1.74 -9.08 -15.47
N GLU A 94 -0.73 -9.51 -16.23
CA GLU A 94 0.60 -8.87 -16.25
C GLU A 94 0.53 -7.44 -16.79
N ARG A 95 -0.32 -7.18 -17.79
CA ARG A 95 -0.50 -5.83 -18.33
C ARG A 95 -1.27 -4.94 -17.36
N LEU A 96 -2.23 -5.51 -16.64
CA LEU A 96 -3.05 -4.78 -15.68
C LEU A 96 -2.21 -4.29 -14.50
N GLU A 97 -1.30 -5.13 -14.00
CA GLU A 97 -0.33 -4.77 -12.96
C GLU A 97 0.65 -3.68 -13.44
N GLN A 98 1.22 -3.84 -14.65
CA GLN A 98 2.10 -2.82 -15.23
C GLN A 98 1.40 -1.48 -15.42
N MET A 99 0.16 -1.49 -15.95
CA MET A 99 -0.63 -0.27 -16.13
C MET A 99 -0.94 0.40 -14.79
N ALA A 100 -1.31 -0.36 -13.76
CA ALA A 100 -1.54 0.18 -12.42
C ALA A 100 -0.27 0.83 -11.85
N GLY A 101 0.89 0.18 -11.98
CA GLY A 101 2.17 0.72 -11.54
C GLY A 101 2.56 2.00 -12.28
N VAL A 102 2.47 2.01 -13.61
CA VAL A 102 2.76 3.20 -14.44
C VAL A 102 1.82 4.35 -14.09
N LEU A 103 0.53 4.07 -13.93
CA LEU A 103 -0.47 5.07 -13.55
C LEU A 103 -0.17 5.65 -12.16
N MET A 104 0.23 4.79 -11.21
CA MET A 104 0.57 5.23 -9.85
C MET A 104 1.82 6.11 -9.81
N VAL A 105 2.88 5.75 -10.53
CA VAL A 105 4.08 6.58 -10.67
C VAL A 105 3.76 7.90 -11.37
N GLY A 106 2.95 7.86 -12.44
CA GLY A 106 2.53 9.05 -13.17
C GLY A 106 1.73 10.01 -12.31
N LEU A 107 0.74 9.51 -11.56
CA LEU A 107 -0.03 10.33 -10.61
C LEU A 107 0.85 10.87 -9.48
N GLY A 108 1.78 10.07 -8.95
CA GLY A 108 2.72 10.51 -7.93
C GLY A 108 3.61 11.65 -8.40
N LEU A 109 4.17 11.56 -9.60
CA LEU A 109 4.97 12.62 -10.21
C LEU A 109 4.13 13.88 -10.46
N TRP A 110 2.90 13.72 -10.96
CA TRP A 110 1.98 14.83 -11.21
C TRP A 110 1.62 15.57 -9.92
N LEU A 111 1.22 14.84 -8.88
CA LEU A 111 0.91 15.39 -7.55
C LEU A 111 2.13 16.07 -6.92
N GLY A 112 3.32 15.48 -7.06
CA GLY A 112 4.57 16.06 -6.59
C GLY A 112 4.90 17.37 -7.31
N PHE A 113 4.76 17.41 -8.64
CA PHE A 113 4.98 18.63 -9.42
C PHE A 113 3.96 19.72 -9.10
N GLN A 114 2.68 19.35 -8.93
CA GLN A 114 1.62 20.26 -8.50
C GLN A 114 1.92 20.85 -7.11
N ALA A 115 2.35 20.02 -6.17
CA ALA A 115 2.74 20.47 -4.84
C ALA A 115 3.93 21.45 -4.91
N LEU A 116 4.93 21.15 -5.75
CA LEU A 116 6.10 22.01 -5.94
C LEU A 116 5.72 23.36 -6.55
N GLN A 117 4.89 23.38 -7.59
CA GLN A 117 4.37 24.63 -8.17
C GLN A 117 3.57 25.45 -7.16
N SER A 118 2.69 24.80 -6.40
CA SER A 118 1.91 25.47 -5.36
C SER A 118 2.79 26.14 -4.31
N LEU A 119 3.92 25.51 -3.97
CA LEU A 119 4.85 26.02 -2.97
C LEU A 119 5.66 27.22 -3.50
N ILE A 120 6.07 27.17 -4.77
CA ILE A 120 6.77 28.27 -5.44
C ILE A 120 5.86 29.48 -5.61
N GLN A 121 4.60 29.28 -6.00
CA GLN A 121 3.66 30.37 -6.26
C GLN A 121 3.14 31.04 -4.98
N HIS A 122 3.05 30.32 -3.86
CA HIS A 122 2.59 30.88 -2.59
C HIS A 122 3.71 31.59 -1.80
N SER A 123 4.98 31.43 -2.22
CA SER A 123 6.17 32.06 -1.62
C SER A 123 6.65 33.32 -2.34
N ILE A 124 6.00 33.72 -3.45
CA ILE A 124 6.19 34.98 -4.18
C ILE A 124 5.00 35.89 -3.88
#